data_AF-A0A7Y3BZU3-F1
#
_entry.id   AF-A0A7Y3BZU3-F1
#
_cell.length_a   1.000
_cell.length_b   1.000
_cell.length_c   1.000
_cell.angle_alpha   90.00
_cell.angle_beta   90.00
_cell.angle_gamma   90.00
#
_symmetry.space_group_name_H-M   'P 1'
#
loop_
_entity.id
_entity.type
_entity.pdbx_description
1 polymer ?
#
loop_
_entity_poly.entity_id
_entity_poly.type
_entity_poly.pdbx_seq_one_letter_code
_entity_poly.pdbx_strand_id
1 'polypeptide(L)'
;MPSIDAIQGLSRTQARNLRRNRVRTTEALLKRSATRADRKALAGITGLDEKEILSWANRADLMRVKGVGEEYADLLEAAGIDTVKELRRRNPNSLLRQLVELNDKKNLVRRLPTEDMVEGWVSGAKKLEPVISY
;
A
#
# COMPACT_ATOMS: atom_id res chain seq x y z
N MET A 1 13.64 -5.61 1.51
CA MET A 1 12.21 -5.24 1.50
C MET A 1 11.89 -4.51 2.79
N PRO A 2 10.89 -3.61 2.80
CA PRO A 2 10.45 -2.92 4.02
C PRO A 2 10.04 -3.89 5.14
N SER A 3 10.20 -3.46 6.40
CA SER A 3 9.60 -4.17 7.54
C SER A 3 8.08 -4.10 7.45
N ILE A 4 7.40 -5.01 8.15
CA ILE A 4 5.95 -4.91 8.35
C ILE A 4 5.55 -3.60 9.06
N ASP A 5 6.45 -3.06 9.87
CA ASP A 5 6.27 -1.81 10.62
C ASP A 5 6.31 -0.54 9.73
N ALA A 6 6.62 -0.67 8.45
CA ALA A 6 6.60 0.40 7.44
C ALA A 6 5.25 0.46 6.68
N ILE A 7 4.17 0.15 7.39
CA ILE A 7 2.79 0.20 6.91
C ILE A 7 2.03 1.12 7.86
N GLN A 8 1.74 2.34 7.41
CA GLN A 8 0.92 3.28 8.17
C GLN A 8 -0.45 2.66 8.53
N GLY A 9 -0.96 3.00 9.72
CA GLY A 9 -2.17 2.41 10.29
C GLY A 9 -1.93 1.09 11.06
N LEU A 10 -0.77 0.45 10.94
CA LEU A 10 -0.45 -0.76 11.70
C LEU A 10 0.05 -0.43 13.11
N SER A 11 -0.76 -0.70 14.15
CA SER A 11 -0.31 -0.49 15.53
C SER A 11 0.84 -1.43 15.94
N ARG A 12 1.63 -1.03 16.93
CA ARG A 12 2.71 -1.87 17.51
C ARG A 12 2.22 -3.24 17.97
N THR A 13 0.95 -3.35 18.39
CA THR A 13 0.32 -4.61 18.80
C THR A 13 -0.01 -5.51 17.60
N GLN A 14 -0.64 -4.95 16.56
CA GLN A 14 -0.90 -5.65 15.30
C GLN A 14 0.41 -6.11 14.63
N ALA A 15 1.40 -5.23 14.52
CA ALA A 15 2.72 -5.55 14.01
C ALA A 15 3.41 -6.68 14.79
N ARG A 16 3.40 -6.63 16.13
CA ARG A 16 3.95 -7.70 17.00
C ARG A 16 3.24 -9.04 16.77
N ASN A 17 1.94 -9.03 16.48
CA ASN A 17 1.13 -10.22 16.24
C ASN A 17 1.43 -10.86 14.87
N LEU A 18 1.49 -10.05 13.81
CA LEU A 18 1.98 -10.45 12.49
C LEU A 18 3.41 -11.04 12.59
N ARG A 19 4.32 -10.37 13.31
CA ARG A 19 5.71 -10.83 13.50
C ARG A 19 5.83 -12.17 14.26
N ARG A 20 4.87 -12.50 15.13
CA ARG A 20 4.73 -13.84 15.77
C ARG A 20 4.25 -14.88 14.77
N ASN A 21 3.23 -14.55 13.97
CA ASN A 21 2.71 -15.37 12.87
C ASN A 21 3.61 -15.37 11.60
N ARG A 22 4.92 -15.14 11.77
CA ARG A 22 5.98 -15.13 10.74
C ARG A 22 5.82 -14.08 9.61
N VAL A 23 4.85 -13.17 9.69
CA VAL A 23 4.69 -12.03 8.78
C VAL A 23 5.56 -10.87 9.26
N ARG A 24 6.70 -10.63 8.59
CA ARG A 24 7.73 -9.67 9.03
C ARG A 24 8.08 -8.57 8.03
N THR A 25 7.59 -8.68 6.80
CA THR A 25 7.86 -7.74 5.69
C THR A 25 6.59 -7.52 4.87
N THR A 26 6.59 -6.51 4.00
CA THR A 26 5.47 -6.23 3.11
C THR A 26 5.15 -7.39 2.12
N GLU A 27 6.14 -8.11 1.56
CA GLU A 27 5.89 -9.36 0.78
C GLU A 27 5.29 -10.46 1.67
N ALA A 28 5.84 -10.64 2.87
CA ALA A 28 5.36 -11.68 3.77
C ALA A 28 3.90 -11.43 4.20
N LEU A 29 3.45 -10.16 4.26
CA LEU A 29 2.04 -9.84 4.41
C LEU A 29 1.27 -10.11 3.13
N LEU A 30 1.63 -9.44 2.02
CA LEU A 30 0.91 -9.49 0.75
C LEU A 30 0.66 -10.92 0.26
N LYS A 31 1.64 -11.81 0.42
CA LYS A 31 1.56 -13.24 0.08
C LYS A 31 0.75 -14.09 1.05
N ARG A 32 0.50 -13.58 2.26
CA ARG A 32 -0.36 -14.17 3.31
C ARG A 32 -1.74 -13.50 3.39
N SER A 33 -2.04 -12.57 2.49
CA SER A 33 -3.32 -11.86 2.38
C SER A 33 -3.82 -11.70 0.95
N ALA A 34 -3.16 -12.38 -0.01
CA ALA A 34 -3.42 -12.27 -1.45
C ALA A 34 -4.87 -12.61 -1.80
N THR A 35 -5.37 -13.75 -1.34
CA THR A 35 -6.78 -14.14 -1.53
C THR A 35 -7.61 -13.89 -0.29
N ARG A 36 -8.94 -13.86 -0.46
CA ARG A 36 -9.90 -13.79 0.66
C ARG A 36 -9.76 -14.99 1.62
N ALA A 37 -9.38 -16.17 1.12
CA ALA A 37 -9.10 -17.32 1.97
C ALA A 37 -7.85 -17.10 2.84
N ASP A 38 -6.78 -16.54 2.27
CA ASP A 38 -5.56 -16.18 3.03
C ASP A 38 -5.85 -15.12 4.09
N ARG A 39 -6.62 -14.08 3.73
CA ARG A 39 -7.05 -13.03 4.68
C ARG A 39 -7.84 -13.62 5.85
N LYS A 40 -8.82 -14.49 5.58
CA LYS A 40 -9.59 -15.18 6.62
C LYS A 40 -8.73 -16.09 7.50
N ALA A 41 -7.76 -16.79 6.91
CA ALA A 41 -6.82 -17.62 7.67
C ALA A 41 -5.89 -16.77 8.55
N LEU A 42 -5.35 -15.67 8.02
CA LEU A 42 -4.50 -14.73 8.76
C LEU A 42 -5.28 -14.02 9.87
N ALA A 43 -6.52 -13.61 9.60
CA ALA A 43 -7.46 -13.10 10.60
C ALA A 43 -7.69 -14.11 11.73
N GLY A 44 -7.97 -15.37 11.39
CA GLY A 44 -8.18 -16.45 12.37
C GLY A 44 -7.00 -16.71 13.31
N ILE A 45 -5.76 -16.69 12.81
CA ILE A 45 -4.55 -16.94 13.63
C ILE A 45 -4.00 -15.69 14.35
N THR A 46 -4.50 -14.50 14.03
CA THR A 46 -4.08 -13.24 14.67
C THR A 46 -5.16 -12.58 15.52
N GLY A 47 -6.45 -12.82 15.25
CA GLY A 47 -7.55 -12.03 15.82
C GLY A 47 -7.64 -10.61 15.25
N LEU A 48 -7.16 -10.38 14.02
CA LEU A 48 -7.23 -9.10 13.32
C LEU A 48 -8.35 -9.13 12.26
N ASP A 49 -8.88 -7.96 11.89
CA ASP A 49 -9.99 -7.87 10.94
C ASP A 49 -9.56 -8.11 9.48
N GLU A 50 -10.42 -8.77 8.68
CA GLU A 50 -10.12 -9.08 7.27
C GLU A 50 -9.96 -7.82 6.40
N LYS A 51 -10.59 -6.69 6.76
CA LYS A 51 -10.49 -5.42 6.03
C LYS A 51 -9.24 -4.64 6.41
N GLU A 52 -8.86 -4.65 7.69
CA GLU A 52 -7.55 -4.14 8.13
C GLU A 52 -6.43 -4.85 7.36
N ILE A 53 -6.47 -6.19 7.35
CA ILE A 53 -5.51 -7.02 6.61
C ILE A 53 -5.53 -6.68 5.11
N LEU A 54 -6.70 -6.43 4.50
CA LEU A 54 -6.80 -6.02 3.09
C LEU A 54 -6.21 -4.62 2.84
N SER A 55 -6.45 -3.64 3.70
CA SER A 55 -5.84 -2.30 3.58
C SER A 55 -4.31 -2.37 3.66
N TRP A 56 -3.77 -3.06 4.65
CA TRP A 56 -2.32 -3.24 4.76
C TRP A 56 -1.74 -4.04 3.58
N ALA A 57 -2.48 -5.00 3.03
CA ALA A 57 -2.10 -5.74 1.83
C ALA A 57 -2.07 -4.84 0.59
N ASN A 58 -3.12 -4.04 0.38
CA ASN A 58 -3.23 -3.06 -0.70
C ASN A 58 -2.07 -2.06 -0.67
N ARG A 59 -1.78 -1.49 0.52
CA ARG A 59 -0.63 -0.61 0.78
C ARG A 59 0.70 -1.31 0.45
N ALA A 60 0.87 -2.56 0.86
CA ALA A 60 2.04 -3.38 0.52
C ALA A 60 2.14 -3.71 -0.99
N ASP A 61 1.03 -3.80 -1.72
CA ASP A 61 0.99 -3.99 -3.18
C ASP A 61 1.42 -2.70 -3.91
N LEU A 62 0.97 -1.52 -3.46
CA LEU A 62 1.44 -0.21 -3.95
C LEU A 62 2.96 -0.05 -3.79
N MET A 63 3.52 -0.46 -2.64
CA MET A 63 4.97 -0.41 -2.36
C MET A 63 5.82 -1.35 -3.25
N ARG A 64 5.22 -2.16 -4.14
CA ARG A 64 5.94 -2.88 -5.21
C ARG A 64 6.31 -1.96 -6.38
N VAL A 65 5.62 -0.83 -6.54
CA VAL A 65 5.84 0.11 -7.64
C VAL A 65 7.14 0.86 -7.39
N LYS A 66 8.09 0.79 -8.34
CA LYS A 66 9.41 1.43 -8.19
C LYS A 66 9.26 2.92 -7.93
N GLY A 67 9.74 3.39 -6.78
CA GLY A 67 9.66 4.78 -6.34
C GLY A 67 8.49 5.11 -5.41
N VAL A 68 7.56 4.16 -5.16
CA VAL A 68 6.52 4.30 -4.12
C VAL A 68 7.08 3.74 -2.81
N GLY A 69 7.47 4.63 -1.90
CA GLY A 69 7.78 4.31 -0.50
C GLY A 69 6.53 4.37 0.38
N GLU A 70 6.72 4.23 1.69
CA GLU A 70 5.67 4.36 2.73
C GLU A 70 4.92 5.69 2.62
N GLU A 71 5.62 6.82 2.75
CA GLU A 71 5.06 8.18 2.60
C GLU A 71 4.23 8.37 1.32
N TYR A 72 4.65 7.76 0.20
CA TYR A 72 3.93 7.89 -1.08
C TYR A 72 2.78 6.90 -1.24
N ALA A 73 2.83 5.71 -0.62
CA ALA A 73 1.68 4.82 -0.55
C ALA A 73 0.55 5.46 0.28
N ASP A 74 0.91 6.18 1.35
CA ASP A 74 -0.04 6.93 2.19
C ASP A 74 -0.66 8.12 1.45
N LEU A 75 0.14 8.86 0.70
CA LEU A 75 -0.34 9.97 -0.13
C LEU A 75 -1.28 9.49 -1.24
N LEU A 76 -1.05 8.29 -1.79
CA LEU A 76 -1.92 7.65 -2.78
C LEU A 76 -3.23 7.15 -2.16
N GLU A 77 -3.19 6.43 -1.03
CA GLU A 77 -4.39 5.99 -0.32
C GLU A 77 -5.24 7.19 0.12
N ALA A 78 -4.62 8.24 0.67
CA ALA A 78 -5.30 9.47 1.06
C ALA A 78 -5.89 10.28 -0.12
N ALA A 79 -5.53 9.92 -1.37
CA ALA A 79 -6.07 10.41 -2.63
C ALA A 79 -7.12 9.46 -3.27
N GLY A 80 -7.49 8.36 -2.60
CA GLY A 80 -8.41 7.35 -3.13
C GLY A 80 -7.76 6.47 -4.20
N ILE A 81 -6.51 6.05 -3.96
CA ILE A 81 -5.75 5.11 -4.80
C ILE A 81 -5.18 4.04 -3.89
N ASP A 82 -6.04 3.11 -3.51
CA ASP A 82 -5.71 2.05 -2.57
C ASP A 82 -4.97 0.91 -3.30
N THR A 83 -5.18 0.77 -4.62
CA THR A 83 -4.73 -0.42 -5.37
C THR A 83 -3.85 -0.10 -6.57
N VAL A 84 -2.96 -1.05 -6.92
CA VAL A 84 -2.19 -1.03 -8.18
C VAL A 84 -3.12 -1.13 -9.41
N LYS A 85 -4.38 -1.56 -9.25
CA LYS A 85 -5.41 -1.59 -10.31
C LYS A 85 -5.99 -0.20 -10.61
N GLU A 86 -6.04 0.70 -9.62
CA GLU A 86 -6.42 2.10 -9.80
C GLU A 86 -5.24 2.94 -10.27
N LEU A 87 -4.07 2.80 -9.64
CA LEU A 87 -2.87 3.56 -9.98
C LEU A 87 -2.51 3.42 -11.47
N ARG A 88 -2.57 2.19 -12.03
CA ARG A 88 -2.30 1.93 -13.46
C ARG A 88 -3.28 2.60 -14.43
N ARG A 89 -4.42 3.10 -13.94
CA ARG A 89 -5.49 3.77 -14.71
C ARG A 89 -5.50 5.30 -14.56
N ARG A 90 -4.71 5.89 -13.66
CA ARG A 90 -4.67 7.35 -13.48
C ARG A 90 -3.92 8.04 -14.63
N ASN A 91 -4.30 9.28 -14.96
CA ASN A 91 -3.48 10.19 -15.76
C ASN A 91 -2.42 10.83 -14.83
N PRO A 92 -1.11 10.83 -15.16
CA PRO A 92 -0.07 11.33 -14.27
C PRO A 92 -0.21 12.79 -13.88
N ASN A 93 -0.50 13.69 -14.82
CA ASN A 93 -0.50 15.14 -14.59
C ASN A 93 -1.70 15.56 -13.71
N SER A 94 -2.87 14.93 -13.91
CA SER A 94 -4.04 15.09 -13.03
C SER A 94 -3.82 14.46 -11.66
N LEU A 95 -3.12 13.32 -11.58
CA LEU A 95 -2.75 12.71 -10.30
C LEU A 95 -1.79 13.62 -9.53
N LEU A 96 -0.74 14.14 -10.16
CA LEU A 96 0.23 15.04 -9.52
C LEU A 96 -0.47 16.26 -8.89
N ARG A 97 -1.36 16.93 -9.62
CA ARG A 97 -2.17 18.05 -9.06
C ARG A 97 -2.97 17.61 -7.84
N GLN A 98 -3.67 16.48 -7.91
CA GLN A 98 -4.43 15.93 -6.79
C GLN A 98 -3.54 15.64 -5.57
N LEU A 99 -2.32 15.10 -5.77
CA LEU A 99 -1.39 14.80 -4.67
C LEU A 99 -0.80 16.08 -4.03
N VAL A 100 -0.52 17.12 -4.82
CA VAL A 100 -0.07 18.42 -4.30
C VAL A 100 -1.19 19.06 -3.47
N GLU A 101 -2.38 19.25 -4.06
CA GLU A 101 -3.54 19.83 -3.39
C GLU A 101 -3.97 19.09 -2.11
N LEU A 102 -3.69 17.79 -2.03
CA LEU A 102 -3.95 16.95 -0.87
C LEU A 102 -2.87 17.14 0.22
N ASN A 103 -1.60 17.22 -0.19
CA ASN A 103 -0.49 17.40 0.73
C ASN A 103 -0.49 18.80 1.36
N ASP A 104 -0.84 19.84 0.60
CA ASP A 104 -0.99 21.20 1.13
C ASP A 104 -2.02 21.27 2.28
N LYS A 105 -3.04 20.41 2.23
CA LYS A 105 -4.13 20.31 3.22
C LYS A 105 -3.82 19.37 4.39
N LYS A 106 -3.01 18.32 4.17
CA LYS A 106 -2.80 17.21 5.15
C LYS A 106 -1.36 17.02 5.62
N ASN A 107 -0.36 17.60 4.95
CA ASN A 107 1.08 17.50 5.24
C ASN A 107 1.57 16.05 5.46
N LEU A 108 1.19 15.14 4.56
CA LEU A 108 1.47 13.70 4.63
C LEU A 108 2.91 13.35 4.25
N VAL A 109 3.49 14.08 3.29
CA VAL A 109 4.85 13.85 2.78
C VAL A 109 5.72 15.09 2.91
N ARG A 110 6.99 14.91 3.26
CA ARG A 110 7.95 16.02 3.41
C ARG A 110 8.43 16.58 2.08
N ARG A 111 8.35 15.78 1.02
CA ARG A 111 8.74 16.13 -0.35
C ARG A 111 7.63 15.68 -1.30
N LEU A 112 7.09 16.64 -2.05
CA LEU A 112 6.15 16.34 -3.15
C LEU A 112 6.85 15.51 -4.24
N PRO A 113 6.13 14.56 -4.88
CA PRO A 113 6.67 13.83 -6.02
C PRO A 113 6.83 14.75 -7.25
N THR A 114 7.76 14.41 -8.15
CA THR A 114 7.89 15.08 -9.46
C THR A 114 6.98 14.43 -10.50
N GLU A 115 6.80 15.08 -11.65
CA GLU A 115 6.05 14.54 -12.78
C GLU A 115 6.62 13.18 -13.23
N ASP A 116 7.93 13.08 -13.48
CA ASP A 116 8.66 11.84 -13.77
C ASP A 116 8.38 10.70 -12.77
N MET A 117 8.25 11.03 -11.48
CA MET A 117 7.95 10.04 -10.43
C MET A 117 6.53 9.51 -10.60
N VAL A 118 5.54 10.39 -10.79
CA VAL A 118 4.13 9.98 -10.96
C VAL A 118 3.93 9.24 -12.29
N GLU A 119 4.58 9.67 -13.38
CA GLU A 119 4.61 8.92 -14.65
C GLU A 119 5.24 7.54 -14.48
N GLY A 120 6.37 7.47 -13.77
CA GLY A 120 7.06 6.23 -13.42
C GLY A 120 6.20 5.30 -12.56
N TRP A 121 5.41 5.84 -11.63
CA TRP A 121 4.50 5.06 -10.80
C TRP A 121 3.34 4.46 -11.60
N VAL A 122 2.64 5.29 -12.41
CA VAL A 122 1.55 4.82 -13.28
C VAL A 122 2.07 3.79 -14.28
N SER A 123 3.24 4.03 -14.88
CA SER A 123 3.88 3.13 -15.85
C SER A 123 4.43 1.85 -15.22
N GLY A 124 4.89 1.91 -13.96
CA GLY A 124 5.26 0.75 -13.16
C GLY A 124 4.06 -0.10 -12.79
N ALA A 125 2.98 0.52 -12.30
CA ALA A 125 1.73 -0.15 -11.96
C ALA A 125 1.08 -0.88 -13.15
N LYS A 126 1.22 -0.34 -14.37
CA LYS A 126 0.80 -1.02 -15.62
C LYS A 126 1.58 -2.32 -15.89
N LYS A 127 2.82 -2.44 -15.43
CA LYS A 127 3.72 -3.58 -15.63
C LYS A 127 3.68 -4.61 -14.49
N LEU A 128 2.92 -4.37 -13.41
CA LEU A 128 2.79 -5.29 -12.29
C LEU A 128 1.60 -6.23 -12.47
N GLU A 129 1.87 -7.53 -12.37
CA GLU A 129 0.80 -8.52 -12.21
C GLU A 129 0.01 -8.28 -10.91
N PRO A 130 -1.33 -8.37 -10.93
CA PRO A 130 -2.15 -8.29 -9.73
C PRO A 130 -1.86 -9.46 -8.79
N VAL A 131 -1.53 -9.16 -7.53
CA VAL A 131 -1.36 -10.21 -6.50
C VAL A 131 -2.62 -10.40 -5.66
N ILE A 132 -3.41 -9.34 -5.46
CA ILE A 132 -4.62 -9.39 -4.62
C ILE A 132 -5.87 -9.78 -5.44
N SER A 133 -6.54 -10.84 -4.99
CA SER A 133 -7.93 -11.15 -5.32
C SER A 133 -8.85 -10.70 -4.18
N TYR A 134 -10.05 -10.24 -4.52
CA TYR A 134 -10.95 -9.48 -3.64
C TYR A 134 -12.09 -10.39 -3.17
#